data_AF-A0A937IZ43-F1
#
_entry.id   AF-A0A937IZ43-F1
#
_cell.length_a   1.000
_cell.length_b   1.000
_cell.length_c   1.000
_cell.angle_alpha   90.00
_cell.angle_beta   90.00
_cell.angle_gamma   90.00
#
_symmetry.space_group_name_H-M   'P 1'
#
loop_
_entity.id
_entity.type
_entity.pdbx_description
1 polymer ?
#
loop_
_entity_poly.entity_id
_entity_poly.type
_entity_poly.pdbx_seq_one_letter_code
_entity_poly.pdbx_strand_id
1 'polypeptide(L)'
;MRHSFLLVFSILTLSSVAQDRTVRLMTYNLLNYRNTTSYCTGSNNSSSSKEGHLETIIGEIEPHVVVMNEIGSNPNNLTYLLNNAFNTGTTTHWAMANHVHNGFSSLVNGVAYRSDLLGISNQWAITKDADNSSLVRAIDIVRFYYKDALLQGNSDTASFVVIGAHFKAGNTSSDAAERNKAATAIVDWVDAHNFENVFLLGDLNTYSSNEASFQSLIGGNSFRFEDPITSNGNWHNNSSFASIHTQSTRTSGNCHSGGGLDDRFDHILCSEAVIEGDEQITYAPNSYFAVGNDGNHFNNAINSGNNYSVSSAVLSALYALSDHLPVILDIEIEGQHLAIASHEGNWTLPNPMPIGTTLTLPEHSRLYISNLAGQRVFETSATSVEIPLLPKGTYLLRLETMNGHTTRKILF
;
A
#
# COMPACT_ATOMS: atom_id res chain seq x y z
N MET A 1 -13.69 -33.73 59.96
CA MET A 1 -12.74 -33.07 59.04
C MET A 1 -13.48 -32.75 57.74
N ARG A 2 -13.84 -31.47 57.53
CA ARG A 2 -14.52 -31.01 56.31
C ARG A 2 -13.49 -30.91 55.20
N HIS A 3 -13.70 -31.64 54.10
CA HIS A 3 -12.85 -31.58 52.91
C HIS A 3 -13.46 -30.57 51.95
N SER A 4 -12.83 -29.40 51.80
CA SER A 4 -13.22 -28.40 50.81
C SER A 4 -12.54 -28.75 49.49
N PHE A 5 -13.33 -29.03 48.45
CA PHE A 5 -12.84 -29.19 47.09
C PHE A 5 -12.74 -27.81 46.44
N LEU A 6 -11.53 -27.39 46.07
CA LEU A 6 -11.28 -26.16 45.33
C LEU A 6 -11.42 -26.47 43.83
N LEU A 7 -12.45 -25.92 43.18
CA LEU A 7 -12.64 -26.03 41.74
C LEU A 7 -11.90 -24.85 41.07
N VAL A 8 -10.79 -25.13 40.40
CA VAL A 8 -10.04 -24.13 39.62
C VAL A 8 -10.64 -24.08 38.22
N PHE A 9 -11.30 -22.98 37.88
CA PHE A 9 -11.75 -22.68 36.52
C PHE A 9 -10.58 -22.08 35.73
N SER A 10 -9.91 -22.87 34.89
CA SER A 10 -8.96 -22.37 33.91
C SER A 10 -9.72 -21.76 32.74
N ILE A 11 -9.76 -20.42 32.67
CA ILE A 11 -10.25 -19.69 31.51
C ILE A 11 -9.16 -19.80 30.43
N LEU A 12 -9.34 -20.71 29.46
CA LEU A 12 -8.60 -20.69 28.21
C LEU A 12 -9.14 -19.54 27.36
N THR A 13 -8.44 -18.41 27.37
CA THR A 13 -8.63 -17.35 26.36
C THR A 13 -8.04 -17.86 25.04
N LEU A 14 -8.90 -18.34 24.15
CA LEU A 14 -8.57 -18.52 22.73
C LEU A 14 -8.46 -17.13 22.12
N SER A 15 -7.24 -16.58 22.07
CA SER A 15 -6.94 -15.43 21.22
C SER A 15 -6.91 -15.94 19.77
N SER A 16 -7.98 -15.70 19.02
CA SER A 16 -7.92 -15.77 17.56
C SER A 16 -7.06 -14.61 17.09
N VAL A 17 -5.79 -14.86 16.79
CA VAL A 17 -4.95 -13.89 16.09
C VAL A 17 -5.46 -13.91 14.65
N ALA A 18 -6.25 -12.89 14.27
CA ALA A 18 -6.36 -12.55 12.86
C ALA A 18 -4.92 -12.26 12.40
N GLN A 19 -4.48 -12.99 11.38
CA GLN A 19 -3.10 -12.94 10.95
C GLN A 19 -2.97 -11.77 9.96
N ASP A 20 -3.14 -10.54 10.45
CA ASP A 20 -3.01 -9.34 9.63
C ASP A 20 -1.58 -9.26 9.10
N ARG A 21 -1.45 -8.91 7.82
CA ARG A 21 -0.17 -8.84 7.10
C ARG A 21 0.11 -7.40 6.73
N THR A 22 1.02 -6.78 7.45
CA THR A 22 1.44 -5.40 7.16
C THR A 22 2.38 -5.36 5.96
N VAL A 23 2.06 -4.51 4.98
CA VAL A 23 2.94 -4.13 3.87
C VAL A 23 3.23 -2.63 4.00
N ARG A 24 4.51 -2.27 3.90
CA ARG A 24 4.99 -0.88 4.06
C ARG A 24 5.31 -0.30 2.70
N LEU A 25 4.59 0.74 2.32
CA LEU A 25 4.85 1.53 1.13
C LEU A 25 5.77 2.70 1.51
N MET A 26 6.70 3.02 0.63
CA MET A 26 7.63 4.13 0.81
C MET A 26 7.77 4.89 -0.51
N THR A 27 7.82 6.22 -0.44
CA THR A 27 8.28 7.06 -1.55
C THR A 27 9.51 7.85 -1.15
N TYR A 28 10.46 8.01 -2.07
CA TYR A 28 11.68 8.76 -1.81
C TYR A 28 12.31 9.38 -3.07
N ASN A 29 12.36 10.71 -3.15
CA ASN A 29 13.17 11.39 -4.15
C ASN A 29 14.67 11.24 -3.81
N LEU A 30 15.43 10.62 -4.73
CA LEU A 30 16.85 10.32 -4.53
C LEU A 30 17.78 11.42 -5.03
N LEU A 31 17.32 12.61 -5.41
CA LEU A 31 18.11 13.75 -5.90
C LEU A 31 19.18 13.38 -6.95
N ASN A 32 18.85 13.52 -8.23
CA ASN A 32 19.78 13.32 -9.36
C ASN A 32 20.66 12.04 -9.25
N TYR A 33 20.11 10.92 -8.79
CA TYR A 33 20.88 9.69 -8.62
C TYR A 33 21.41 9.20 -9.99
N ARG A 34 22.75 9.18 -10.13
CA ARG A 34 23.45 8.86 -11.39
C ARG A 34 22.98 9.71 -12.58
N ASN A 35 22.47 10.91 -12.31
CA ASN A 35 22.24 11.96 -13.30
C ASN A 35 23.25 13.08 -13.06
N THR A 36 24.09 13.40 -14.05
CA THR A 36 25.10 14.47 -13.92
C THR A 36 24.65 15.71 -14.65
N THR A 37 24.62 16.84 -13.95
CA THR A 37 24.36 18.18 -14.48
C THR A 37 25.59 19.08 -14.27
N SER A 38 25.52 20.34 -14.70
CA SER A 38 26.62 21.31 -14.52
C SER A 38 26.88 21.67 -13.05
N TYR A 39 25.88 21.57 -12.19
CA TYR A 39 25.94 21.94 -10.76
C TYR A 39 25.82 20.73 -9.83
N CYS A 40 25.31 19.60 -10.33
CA CYS A 40 25.21 18.35 -9.61
C CYS A 40 26.05 17.25 -10.29
N THR A 41 27.22 16.96 -9.73
CA THR A 41 28.21 16.04 -10.29
C THR A 41 28.54 14.92 -9.30
N GLY A 42 29.27 13.89 -9.74
CA GLY A 42 29.73 12.82 -8.84
C GLY A 42 30.59 13.30 -7.66
N SER A 43 31.16 14.52 -7.72
CA SER A 43 31.94 15.09 -6.61
C SER A 43 31.09 15.61 -5.44
N ASN A 44 29.86 16.08 -5.71
CA ASN A 44 28.95 16.63 -4.70
C ASN A 44 27.61 15.86 -4.61
N ASN A 45 27.44 14.83 -5.44
CA ASN A 45 26.30 13.92 -5.46
C ASN A 45 26.77 12.50 -5.88
N SER A 46 27.71 11.94 -5.12
CA SER A 46 28.34 10.65 -5.43
C SER A 46 27.34 9.49 -5.38
N SER A 47 27.16 8.78 -6.49
CA SER A 47 26.21 7.66 -6.57
C SER A 47 26.53 6.53 -5.60
N SER A 48 27.81 6.19 -5.40
CA SER A 48 28.22 5.13 -4.48
C SER A 48 27.95 5.50 -3.01
N SER A 49 28.09 6.78 -2.67
CA SER A 49 27.77 7.25 -1.31
C SER A 49 26.26 7.20 -1.08
N LYS A 50 25.47 7.61 -2.09
CA LYS A 50 24.01 7.53 -2.03
C LYS A 50 23.52 6.09 -1.91
N GLU A 51 24.13 5.14 -2.61
CA GLU A 51 23.83 3.71 -2.49
C GLU A 51 24.00 3.20 -1.05
N GLY A 52 25.14 3.50 -0.41
CA GLY A 52 25.37 3.11 1.00
C GLY A 52 24.47 3.85 2.01
N HIS A 53 24.14 5.12 1.75
CA HIS A 53 23.15 5.84 2.56
C HIS A 53 21.75 5.23 2.39
N LEU A 54 21.37 4.85 1.17
CA LEU A 54 20.08 4.23 0.90
C LEU A 54 19.99 2.87 1.58
N GLU A 55 21.04 2.04 1.51
CA GLU A 55 21.14 0.78 2.26
C GLU A 55 20.88 0.99 3.76
N THR A 56 21.51 2.00 4.36
CA THR A 56 21.33 2.34 5.78
C THR A 56 19.87 2.71 6.10
N ILE A 57 19.25 3.52 5.23
CA ILE A 57 17.87 3.99 5.40
C ILE A 57 16.86 2.87 5.21
N ILE A 58 17.03 2.03 4.18
CA ILE A 58 16.18 0.87 3.91
C ILE A 58 16.29 -0.16 5.04
N GLY A 59 17.49 -0.35 5.60
CA GLY A 59 17.70 -1.24 6.75
C GLY A 59 16.99 -0.80 8.03
N GLU A 60 16.77 0.51 8.23
CA GLU A 60 16.00 1.04 9.37
C GLU A 60 14.49 1.00 9.11
N ILE A 61 14.06 1.42 7.91
CA ILE A 61 12.63 1.57 7.59
C ILE A 61 11.96 0.23 7.32
N GLU A 62 12.72 -0.75 6.81
CA GLU A 62 12.25 -2.06 6.35
C GLU A 62 11.00 -1.98 5.45
N PRO A 63 11.02 -1.18 4.36
CA PRO A 63 9.88 -1.06 3.47
C PRO A 63 9.67 -2.35 2.65
N HIS A 64 8.50 -2.46 2.05
CA HIS A 64 8.11 -3.59 1.21
C HIS A 64 7.95 -3.20 -0.26
N VAL A 65 7.54 -1.95 -0.53
CA VAL A 65 7.53 -1.32 -1.86
C VAL A 65 8.15 0.06 -1.74
N VAL A 66 9.06 0.43 -2.64
CA VAL A 66 9.71 1.75 -2.67
C VAL A 66 9.56 2.36 -4.05
N VAL A 67 8.87 3.49 -4.12
CA VAL A 67 8.81 4.35 -5.31
C VAL A 67 9.87 5.44 -5.18
N MET A 68 10.84 5.42 -6.08
CA MET A 68 11.98 6.34 -6.08
C MET A 68 11.84 7.34 -7.23
N ASN A 69 12.08 8.62 -6.95
CA ASN A 69 12.16 9.66 -7.97
C ASN A 69 13.61 10.10 -8.21
N GLU A 70 13.84 10.82 -9.31
CA GLU A 70 15.13 11.38 -9.71
C GLU A 70 16.27 10.38 -9.95
N ILE A 71 15.93 9.25 -10.54
CA ILE A 71 16.92 8.31 -11.07
C ILE A 71 17.31 8.78 -12.48
N GLY A 72 18.60 8.82 -12.81
CA GLY A 72 19.03 9.12 -14.18
C GLY A 72 18.45 8.12 -15.19
N SER A 73 18.12 8.56 -16.40
CA SER A 73 17.34 7.78 -17.39
C SER A 73 18.03 6.56 -18.02
N ASN A 74 19.23 6.20 -17.58
CA ASN A 74 19.87 4.96 -18.02
C ASN A 74 19.22 3.76 -17.31
N PRO A 75 18.68 2.75 -18.03
CA PRO A 75 18.01 1.62 -17.40
C PRO A 75 18.89 0.81 -16.45
N ASN A 76 20.21 0.83 -16.63
CA ASN A 76 21.15 0.16 -15.71
C ASN A 76 21.15 0.78 -14.31
N ASN A 77 20.66 2.01 -14.13
CA ASN A 77 20.61 2.67 -12.84
C ASN A 77 19.71 1.94 -11.83
N LEU A 78 18.63 1.31 -12.31
CA LEU A 78 17.79 0.44 -11.47
C LEU A 78 18.56 -0.80 -11.00
N THR A 79 19.35 -1.41 -11.88
CA THR A 79 20.21 -2.56 -11.51
C THR A 79 21.28 -2.17 -10.49
N TYR A 80 21.87 -0.98 -10.61
CA TYR A 80 22.83 -0.49 -9.61
C TYR A 80 22.18 -0.28 -8.24
N LEU A 81 21.00 0.35 -8.18
CA LEU A 81 20.25 0.48 -6.92
C LEU A 81 19.93 -0.89 -6.33
N LEU A 82 19.42 -1.80 -7.16
CA LEU A 82 19.05 -3.15 -6.73
C LEU A 82 20.24 -3.85 -6.07
N ASN A 83 21.41 -3.84 -6.71
CA ASN A 83 22.57 -4.59 -6.23
C ASN A 83 23.35 -3.89 -5.10
N ASN A 84 23.32 -2.56 -5.06
CA ASN A 84 24.19 -1.80 -4.15
C ASN A 84 23.46 -1.17 -2.97
N ALA A 85 22.12 -1.18 -2.96
CA ALA A 85 21.32 -0.63 -1.85
C ALA A 85 20.23 -1.57 -1.32
N PHE A 86 19.65 -2.42 -2.17
CA PHE A 86 18.52 -3.28 -1.79
C PHE A 86 18.91 -4.75 -1.52
N ASN A 87 19.67 -5.37 -2.43
CA ASN A 87 20.17 -6.74 -2.34
C ASN A 87 21.65 -6.76 -1.92
N THR A 88 21.95 -6.15 -0.77
CA THR A 88 23.29 -6.13 -0.18
C THR A 88 23.47 -7.22 0.88
N GLY A 89 24.72 -7.58 1.18
CA GLY A 89 25.02 -8.62 2.16
C GLY A 89 24.41 -9.98 1.78
N THR A 90 23.53 -10.50 2.63
CA THR A 90 22.80 -11.76 2.40
C THR A 90 21.39 -11.56 1.85
N THR A 91 20.95 -10.31 1.66
CA THR A 91 19.62 -9.98 1.17
C THR A 91 19.53 -10.24 -0.33
N THR A 92 18.55 -11.05 -0.77
CA THR A 92 18.37 -11.41 -2.19
C THR A 92 16.92 -11.37 -2.65
N HIS A 93 16.03 -10.80 -1.83
CA HIS A 93 14.60 -10.88 -2.02
C HIS A 93 13.98 -9.59 -2.58
N TRP A 94 14.79 -8.59 -2.95
CA TRP A 94 14.30 -7.44 -3.70
C TRP A 94 14.33 -7.67 -5.22
N ALA A 95 13.38 -7.06 -5.91
CA ALA A 95 13.35 -6.93 -7.36
C ALA A 95 12.94 -5.51 -7.76
N MET A 96 13.18 -5.15 -9.03
CA MET A 96 12.73 -3.89 -9.63
C MET A 96 11.59 -4.16 -10.60
N ALA A 97 10.64 -3.23 -10.69
CA ALA A 97 9.73 -3.13 -11.82
C ALA A 97 10.51 -2.73 -13.10
N ASN A 98 9.82 -2.80 -14.24
CA ASN A 98 10.43 -2.47 -15.52
C ASN A 98 10.76 -0.96 -15.59
N HIS A 99 11.88 -0.62 -16.22
CA HIS A 99 12.25 0.77 -16.46
C HIS A 99 11.27 1.47 -17.41
N VAL A 100 10.74 2.62 -16.98
CA VAL A 100 9.85 3.47 -17.78
C VAL A 100 10.55 4.78 -18.15
N HIS A 101 10.44 5.20 -19.41
CA HIS A 101 10.99 6.47 -19.91
C HIS A 101 10.14 7.02 -21.05
N ASN A 102 10.05 8.35 -21.15
CA ASN A 102 9.27 9.05 -22.19
C ASN A 102 10.11 9.47 -23.42
N GLY A 103 11.35 8.99 -23.53
CA GLY A 103 12.23 9.26 -24.67
C GLY A 103 13.13 10.49 -24.52
N PHE A 104 12.83 11.43 -23.62
CA PHE A 104 13.59 12.68 -23.52
C PHE A 104 13.92 13.15 -22.09
N SER A 105 13.17 12.73 -21.06
CA SER A 105 13.50 13.11 -19.69
C SER A 105 14.86 12.56 -19.29
N SER A 106 15.68 13.37 -18.62
CA SER A 106 16.95 12.92 -18.01
C SER A 106 16.73 12.16 -16.70
N LEU A 107 15.54 12.30 -16.12
CA LEU A 107 15.14 11.70 -14.85
C LEU A 107 13.92 10.79 -15.04
N VAL A 108 13.94 9.64 -14.38
CA VAL A 108 12.88 8.63 -14.36
C VAL A 108 12.53 8.27 -12.93
N ASN A 109 11.42 7.56 -12.75
CA ASN A 109 11.12 6.90 -11.48
C ASN A 109 11.69 5.47 -11.50
N GLY A 110 11.65 4.81 -10.34
CA GLY A 110 11.92 3.39 -10.21
C GLY A 110 11.07 2.81 -9.10
N VAL A 111 10.62 1.56 -9.26
CA VAL A 111 9.83 0.86 -8.25
C VAL A 111 10.56 -0.40 -7.81
N ALA A 112 11.04 -0.43 -6.57
CA ALA A 112 11.61 -1.61 -5.92
C ALA A 112 10.56 -2.30 -5.06
N TYR A 113 10.59 -3.62 -4.98
CA TYR A 113 9.65 -4.38 -4.15
C TYR A 113 10.26 -5.67 -3.59
N ARG A 114 9.70 -6.13 -2.48
CA ARG A 114 9.97 -7.42 -1.84
C ARG A 114 9.35 -8.55 -2.65
N SER A 115 10.17 -9.17 -3.50
CA SER A 115 9.77 -10.25 -4.41
C SER A 115 9.43 -11.57 -3.73
N ASP A 116 9.81 -11.73 -2.46
CA ASP A 116 9.39 -12.84 -1.60
C ASP A 116 7.94 -12.69 -1.12
N LEU A 117 7.44 -11.45 -1.01
CA LEU A 117 6.10 -11.14 -0.51
C LEU A 117 5.12 -10.73 -1.62
N LEU A 118 5.61 -10.13 -2.69
CA LEU A 118 4.79 -9.54 -3.74
C LEU A 118 5.19 -10.11 -5.11
N GLY A 119 4.20 -10.23 -5.98
CA GLY A 119 4.40 -10.45 -7.40
C GLY A 119 3.80 -9.30 -8.21
N ILE A 120 4.36 -9.04 -9.38
CA ILE A 120 3.79 -8.09 -10.35
C ILE A 120 2.87 -8.88 -11.29
N SER A 121 1.61 -8.48 -11.40
CA SER A 121 0.66 -9.03 -12.38
C SER A 121 0.67 -8.24 -13.68
N ASN A 122 0.78 -6.91 -13.59
CA ASN A 122 0.74 -6.02 -14.75
C ASN A 122 1.58 -4.75 -14.51
N GLN A 123 2.00 -4.13 -15.61
CA GLN A 123 2.69 -2.84 -15.62
C GLN A 123 2.23 -2.00 -16.80
N TRP A 124 2.14 -0.69 -16.58
CA TRP A 124 1.82 0.31 -17.59
C TRP A 124 2.66 1.57 -17.37
N ALA A 125 2.53 2.50 -18.30
CA ALA A 125 3.14 3.82 -18.20
C ALA A 125 2.19 4.88 -18.75
N ILE A 126 2.12 6.03 -18.09
CA ILE A 126 1.50 7.23 -18.66
C ILE A 126 2.63 8.14 -19.12
N THR A 127 2.66 8.44 -20.41
CA THR A 127 3.67 9.33 -21.03
C THR A 127 3.04 10.54 -21.70
N LYS A 128 1.71 10.58 -21.78
CA LYS A 128 0.91 11.58 -22.47
C LYS A 128 -0.16 12.14 -21.54
N ASP A 129 -0.48 13.42 -21.71
CA ASP A 129 -1.65 14.04 -21.09
C ASP A 129 -2.95 13.75 -21.88
N ALA A 130 -4.07 14.28 -21.40
CA ALA A 130 -5.39 14.13 -22.01
C ALA A 130 -5.47 14.66 -23.46
N ASP A 131 -4.61 15.64 -23.81
CA ASP A 131 -4.50 16.22 -25.15
C ASP A 131 -3.47 15.48 -26.03
N ASN A 132 -2.99 14.31 -25.59
CA ASN A 132 -1.98 13.49 -26.26
C ASN A 132 -0.61 14.17 -26.42
N SER A 133 -0.32 15.19 -25.61
CA SER A 133 0.97 15.87 -25.52
C SER A 133 1.87 15.15 -24.52
N SER A 134 3.19 15.18 -24.74
CA SER A 134 4.13 14.47 -23.86
C SER A 134 4.20 15.10 -22.47
N LEU A 135 4.03 14.27 -21.44
CA LEU A 135 4.29 14.66 -20.05
C LEU A 135 5.80 14.88 -19.84
N VAL A 136 6.15 15.83 -18.97
CA VAL A 136 7.53 16.17 -18.62
C VAL A 136 8.34 14.94 -18.20
N ARG A 137 7.73 14.05 -17.42
CA ARG A 137 8.29 12.76 -17.00
C ARG A 137 7.23 11.68 -17.17
N ALA A 138 7.68 10.46 -17.42
CA ALA A 138 6.79 9.31 -17.42
C ALA A 138 6.31 8.99 -16.01
N ILE A 139 5.13 8.39 -15.92
CA ILE A 139 4.52 7.92 -14.66
C ILE A 139 4.45 6.39 -14.75
N ASP A 140 4.99 5.72 -13.74
CA ASP A 140 5.07 4.27 -13.64
C ASP A 140 3.79 3.74 -13.00
N ILE A 141 3.22 2.66 -13.54
CA ILE A 141 2.06 2.00 -12.94
C ILE A 141 2.36 0.52 -12.81
N VAL A 142 2.31 0.02 -11.58
CA VAL A 142 2.63 -1.37 -11.25
C VAL A 142 1.49 -1.97 -10.46
N ARG A 143 0.90 -3.05 -10.97
CA ARG A 143 -0.11 -3.82 -10.23
C ARG A 143 0.57 -4.98 -9.52
N PHE A 144 0.47 -4.98 -8.21
CA PHE A 144 0.98 -6.02 -7.33
C PHE A 144 -0.12 -6.98 -6.89
N TYR A 145 0.28 -8.20 -6.57
CA TYR A 145 -0.51 -9.15 -5.80
C TYR A 145 0.32 -9.68 -4.64
N TYR A 146 -0.32 -9.89 -3.49
CA TYR A 146 0.33 -10.49 -2.33
C TYR A 146 0.51 -12.00 -2.51
N LYS A 147 1.68 -12.53 -2.12
CA LYS A 147 1.99 -13.95 -2.15
C LYS A 147 1.63 -14.57 -0.82
N ASP A 148 0.34 -14.83 -0.61
CA ASP A 148 -0.10 -15.53 0.60
C ASP A 148 0.48 -16.97 0.61
N ALA A 149 1.07 -17.35 1.74
CA ALA A 149 1.65 -18.69 1.94
C ALA A 149 0.59 -19.81 1.85
N LEU A 150 -0.71 -19.47 1.98
CA LEU A 150 -1.83 -20.39 1.88
C LEU A 150 -2.44 -20.49 0.47
N LEU A 151 -1.90 -19.81 -0.55
CA LEU A 151 -2.42 -19.88 -1.93
C LEU A 151 -2.33 -21.31 -2.50
N GLN A 152 -3.42 -22.08 -2.39
CA GLN A 152 -3.57 -23.33 -3.13
C GLN A 152 -4.24 -23.06 -4.47
N GLY A 153 -3.44 -23.06 -5.55
CA GLY A 153 -3.80 -23.34 -6.95
C GLY A 153 -4.91 -22.55 -7.68
N ASN A 154 -5.88 -21.93 -6.98
CA ASN A 154 -7.08 -21.28 -7.53
C ASN A 154 -7.71 -20.26 -6.56
N SER A 155 -6.94 -19.71 -5.62
CA SER A 155 -7.47 -18.81 -4.59
C SER A 155 -7.20 -17.33 -4.92
N ASP A 156 -8.17 -16.46 -4.69
CA ASP A 156 -8.09 -15.02 -4.94
C ASP A 156 -7.19 -14.31 -3.92
N THR A 157 -6.30 -13.41 -4.36
CA THR A 157 -5.32 -12.77 -3.47
C THR A 157 -5.44 -11.26 -3.56
N ALA A 158 -5.20 -10.58 -2.43
CA ALA A 158 -5.19 -9.14 -2.36
C ALA A 158 -4.26 -8.55 -3.42
N SER A 159 -4.79 -7.59 -4.17
CA SER A 159 -4.07 -6.90 -5.23
C SER A 159 -4.25 -5.39 -5.11
N PHE A 160 -3.22 -4.65 -5.50
CA PHE A 160 -3.22 -3.19 -5.46
C PHE A 160 -2.37 -2.61 -6.58
N VAL A 161 -2.66 -1.37 -6.94
CA VAL A 161 -1.93 -0.61 -7.95
C VAL A 161 -1.11 0.46 -7.27
N VAL A 162 0.18 0.54 -7.62
CA VAL A 162 1.08 1.62 -7.24
C VAL A 162 1.36 2.47 -8.47
N ILE A 163 1.05 3.76 -8.38
CA ILE A 163 1.35 4.79 -9.37
C ILE A 163 2.53 5.60 -8.85
N GLY A 164 3.68 5.52 -9.53
CA GLY A 164 4.88 6.28 -9.20
C GLY A 164 5.01 7.51 -10.08
N ALA A 165 4.96 8.70 -9.48
CA ALA A 165 4.98 9.97 -10.21
C ALA A 165 6.09 10.92 -9.73
N HIS A 166 6.63 11.73 -10.66
CA HIS A 166 7.46 12.88 -10.33
C HIS A 166 7.02 14.09 -11.15
N PHE A 167 6.22 14.95 -10.54
CA PHE A 167 5.59 16.09 -11.19
C PHE A 167 6.58 17.23 -11.48
N LYS A 168 6.19 18.16 -12.35
CA LYS A 168 7.03 19.27 -12.76
C LYS A 168 7.44 20.13 -11.55
N ALA A 169 8.75 20.20 -11.31
CA ALA A 169 9.35 21.10 -10.31
C ALA A 169 9.29 22.57 -10.74
N GLY A 170 9.43 23.48 -9.78
CA GLY A 170 9.37 24.93 -9.97
C GLY A 170 8.06 25.55 -9.48
N ASN A 171 8.03 26.87 -9.37
CA ASN A 171 6.93 27.62 -8.74
C ASN A 171 6.27 28.66 -9.67
N THR A 172 6.49 28.57 -10.98
CA THR A 172 5.82 29.43 -11.95
C THR A 172 4.43 28.89 -12.30
N SER A 173 3.57 29.72 -12.90
CA SER A 173 2.27 29.27 -13.41
C SER A 173 2.38 28.21 -14.50
N SER A 174 3.46 28.24 -15.30
CA SER A 174 3.73 27.19 -16.29
C SER A 174 4.09 25.86 -15.63
N ASP A 175 4.83 25.90 -14.51
CA ASP A 175 5.17 24.68 -13.77
C ASP A 175 3.91 24.04 -13.19
N ALA A 176 3.05 24.85 -12.55
CA ALA A 176 1.77 24.39 -12.02
C ALA A 176 0.84 23.81 -13.10
N ALA A 177 0.84 24.39 -14.31
CA ALA A 177 0.07 23.86 -15.44
C ALA A 177 0.59 22.48 -15.91
N GLU A 178 1.91 22.29 -15.95
CA GLU A 178 2.50 20.97 -16.28
C GLU A 178 2.23 19.92 -15.20
N ARG A 179 2.21 20.31 -13.91
CA ARG A 179 1.75 19.42 -12.83
C ARG A 179 0.29 19.01 -13.02
N ASN A 180 -0.56 19.95 -13.40
CA ASN A 180 -1.98 19.69 -13.62
C ASN A 180 -2.20 18.67 -14.75
N LYS A 181 -1.45 18.76 -15.85
CA LYS A 181 -1.50 17.76 -16.94
C LYS A 181 -1.18 16.35 -16.47
N ALA A 182 -0.18 16.20 -15.61
CA ALA A 182 0.20 14.90 -15.05
C ALA A 182 -0.90 14.37 -14.10
N ALA A 183 -1.45 15.24 -13.24
CA ALA A 183 -2.52 14.89 -12.32
C ALA A 183 -3.79 14.42 -13.04
N THR A 184 -4.25 15.18 -14.05
CA THR A 184 -5.44 14.80 -14.83
C THR A 184 -5.22 13.50 -15.59
N ALA A 185 -4.04 13.29 -16.17
CA ALA A 185 -3.71 12.05 -16.87
C ALA A 185 -3.74 10.81 -15.94
N ILE A 186 -3.34 10.96 -14.68
CA ILE A 186 -3.48 9.90 -13.68
C ILE A 186 -4.94 9.58 -13.42
N VAL A 187 -5.77 10.60 -13.17
CA VAL A 187 -7.19 10.41 -12.86
C VAL A 187 -7.93 9.78 -14.04
N ASP A 188 -7.70 10.27 -15.26
CA ASP A 188 -8.27 9.70 -16.48
C ASP A 188 -7.88 8.22 -16.65
N TRP A 189 -6.63 7.88 -16.31
CA TRP A 189 -6.16 6.49 -16.38
C TRP A 189 -6.87 5.62 -15.32
N VAL A 190 -6.99 6.10 -14.09
CA VAL A 190 -7.65 5.34 -13.00
C VAL A 190 -9.12 5.12 -13.32
N ASP A 191 -9.85 6.17 -13.73
CA ASP A 191 -11.25 6.09 -14.16
C ASP A 191 -11.45 5.09 -15.30
N ALA A 192 -10.49 4.99 -16.23
CA ALA A 192 -10.57 4.05 -17.35
C ALA A 192 -10.31 2.57 -16.98
N HIS A 193 -9.68 2.30 -15.83
CA HIS A 193 -9.29 0.94 -15.43
C HIS A 193 -10.11 0.39 -14.26
N ASN A 194 -10.73 1.26 -13.45
CA ASN A 194 -11.65 0.87 -12.38
C ASN A 194 -11.02 -0.09 -11.34
N PHE A 195 -9.76 0.14 -10.99
CA PHE A 195 -9.09 -0.59 -9.90
C PHE A 195 -9.53 -0.03 -8.55
N GLU A 196 -9.72 -0.90 -7.57
CA GLU A 196 -10.23 -0.50 -6.26
C GLU A 196 -9.12 -0.02 -5.33
N ASN A 197 -8.11 -0.86 -5.06
CA ASN A 197 -6.95 -0.48 -4.25
C ASN A 197 -5.88 0.21 -5.10
N VAL A 198 -5.83 1.55 -5.05
CA VAL A 198 -4.90 2.37 -5.83
C VAL A 198 -4.13 3.30 -4.91
N PHE A 199 -2.82 3.38 -5.10
CA PHE A 199 -1.92 4.26 -4.37
C PHE A 199 -1.14 5.15 -5.33
N LEU A 200 -1.09 6.44 -5.07
CA LEU A 200 -0.22 7.40 -5.77
C LEU A 200 0.93 7.79 -4.84
N LEU A 201 2.15 7.48 -5.27
CA LEU A 201 3.39 7.72 -4.54
C LEU A 201 4.31 8.62 -5.35
N GLY A 202 4.94 9.59 -4.71
CA GLY A 202 6.02 10.35 -5.33
C GLY A 202 6.15 11.79 -4.88
N ASP A 203 7.17 12.44 -5.43
CA ASP A 203 7.36 13.88 -5.40
C ASP A 203 6.40 14.58 -6.38
N LEU A 204 5.33 15.15 -5.82
CA LEU A 204 4.30 15.85 -6.58
C LEU A 204 4.62 17.34 -6.79
N ASN A 205 5.66 17.89 -6.15
CA ASN A 205 6.07 19.30 -6.27
C ASN A 205 4.90 20.32 -6.07
N THR A 206 3.85 19.94 -5.33
CA THR A 206 2.67 20.78 -5.05
C THR A 206 2.85 21.56 -3.75
N TYR A 207 2.61 22.87 -3.77
CA TYR A 207 2.87 23.74 -2.61
C TYR A 207 1.70 23.82 -1.63
N SER A 208 0.49 23.49 -2.08
CA SER A 208 -0.71 23.50 -1.26
C SER A 208 -1.76 22.57 -1.82
N SER A 209 -2.71 22.15 -0.98
CA SER A 209 -3.86 21.37 -1.44
C SER A 209 -4.74 22.14 -2.43
N ASN A 210 -4.67 23.48 -2.46
CA ASN A 210 -5.46 24.33 -3.35
C ASN A 210 -4.89 24.43 -4.78
N GLU A 211 -3.71 23.87 -5.03
CA GLU A 211 -3.15 23.85 -6.38
C GLU A 211 -4.04 23.00 -7.30
N ALA A 212 -4.26 23.46 -8.54
CA ALA A 212 -5.15 22.78 -9.50
C ALA A 212 -4.78 21.31 -9.69
N SER A 213 -3.49 20.99 -9.76
CA SER A 213 -2.96 19.63 -9.86
C SER A 213 -3.38 18.74 -8.69
N PHE A 214 -3.25 19.23 -7.45
CA PHE A 214 -3.68 18.49 -6.27
C PHE A 214 -5.21 18.35 -6.22
N GLN A 215 -5.94 19.42 -6.57
CA GLN A 215 -7.40 19.40 -6.67
C GLN A 215 -7.90 18.42 -7.73
N SER A 216 -7.20 18.23 -8.85
CA SER A 216 -7.54 17.19 -9.82
C SER A 216 -7.46 15.79 -9.19
N LEU A 217 -6.48 15.53 -8.33
CA LEU A 217 -6.29 14.23 -7.68
C LEU A 217 -7.37 13.96 -6.61
N ILE A 218 -7.72 14.95 -5.78
CA ILE A 218 -8.57 14.75 -4.60
C ILE A 218 -10.03 15.21 -4.78
N GLY A 219 -10.31 15.96 -5.84
CA GLY A 219 -11.61 16.64 -6.05
C GLY A 219 -12.50 15.98 -7.11
N GLY A 220 -12.16 14.78 -7.58
CA GLY A 220 -12.92 14.08 -8.61
C GLY A 220 -14.27 13.53 -8.12
N ASN A 221 -15.23 13.40 -9.04
CA ASN A 221 -16.58 12.88 -8.76
C ASN A 221 -16.71 11.37 -8.99
N SER A 222 -15.98 10.82 -9.97
CA SER A 222 -15.99 9.38 -10.30
C SER A 222 -14.97 8.64 -9.44
N PHE A 223 -13.72 9.08 -9.51
CA PHE A 223 -12.64 8.67 -8.65
C PHE A 223 -12.01 9.88 -8.00
N ARG A 224 -11.57 9.74 -6.75
CA ARG A 224 -10.67 10.68 -6.08
C ARG A 224 -9.70 9.91 -5.21
N PHE A 225 -8.50 10.47 -5.07
CA PHE A 225 -7.58 10.05 -4.04
C PHE A 225 -7.94 10.73 -2.71
N GLU A 226 -7.71 10.01 -1.62
CA GLU A 226 -7.73 10.50 -0.26
C GLU A 226 -6.29 10.76 0.22
N ASP A 227 -6.11 11.84 1.00
CA ASP A 227 -4.90 12.08 1.79
C ASP A 227 -5.07 11.38 3.15
N PRO A 228 -4.34 10.29 3.46
CA PRO A 228 -4.55 9.49 4.68
C PRO A 228 -4.39 10.27 5.98
N ILE A 229 -3.70 11.41 5.95
CA ILE A 229 -3.53 12.30 7.09
C ILE A 229 -4.41 13.56 7.04
N THR A 230 -5.31 13.67 6.05
CA THR A 230 -6.33 14.72 5.92
C THR A 230 -5.79 16.15 6.09
N SER A 231 -4.59 16.41 5.57
CA SER A 231 -3.80 17.60 5.94
C SER A 231 -3.85 18.68 4.87
N ASN A 232 -5.06 19.02 4.43
CA ASN A 232 -5.29 20.08 3.45
C ASN A 232 -4.83 21.45 3.99
N GLY A 233 -4.17 22.23 3.14
CA GLY A 233 -3.75 23.59 3.44
C GLY A 233 -2.59 24.06 2.58
N ASN A 234 -1.98 25.17 2.98
CA ASN A 234 -0.75 25.69 2.39
C ASN A 234 0.46 25.15 3.14
N TRP A 235 1.12 24.15 2.58
CA TRP A 235 2.26 23.48 3.20
C TRP A 235 3.51 24.35 3.12
N HIS A 236 3.65 25.12 2.04
CA HIS A 236 4.85 25.93 1.80
C HIS A 236 5.12 26.97 2.89
N ASN A 237 6.32 26.90 3.45
CA ASN A 237 6.87 27.81 4.44
C ASN A 237 5.89 28.10 5.58
N ASN A 238 5.22 27.05 6.07
CA ASN A 238 4.20 27.14 7.09
C ASN A 238 4.50 26.21 8.26
N SER A 239 4.88 26.78 9.40
CA SER A 239 5.22 26.01 10.59
C SER A 239 4.08 25.15 11.14
N SER A 240 2.82 25.45 10.79
CA SER A 240 1.66 24.61 11.17
C SER A 240 1.71 23.21 10.53
N PHE A 241 2.48 23.05 9.45
CA PHE A 241 2.69 21.79 8.74
C PHE A 241 4.09 21.22 8.94
N ALA A 242 4.88 21.78 9.88
CA ALA A 242 6.28 21.39 10.10
C ALA A 242 6.48 19.88 10.31
N SER A 243 5.53 19.20 10.95
CA SER A 243 5.59 17.75 11.22
C SER A 243 5.39 16.88 9.98
N ILE A 244 4.97 17.45 8.84
CA ILE A 244 4.70 16.71 7.60
C ILE A 244 5.52 17.23 6.41
N HIS A 245 6.44 18.18 6.63
CA HIS A 245 7.37 18.60 5.58
C HIS A 245 8.34 17.48 5.21
N THR A 246 8.73 17.47 3.94
CA THR A 246 9.58 16.46 3.32
C THR A 246 10.79 17.08 2.64
N GLN A 247 10.79 18.38 2.32
CA GLN A 247 11.90 19.11 1.73
C GLN A 247 12.05 20.49 2.41
N SER A 248 13.25 21.08 2.55
CA SER A 248 14.57 20.50 2.31
C SER A 248 15.25 19.99 3.57
N THR A 249 16.01 18.90 3.48
CA THR A 249 16.84 18.39 4.59
C THR A 249 17.91 19.39 5.07
N ARG A 250 18.13 20.50 4.36
CA ARG A 250 19.20 21.47 4.62
C ARG A 250 18.82 22.89 4.25
N THR A 251 19.50 23.85 4.88
CA THR A 251 19.28 25.29 4.63
C THR A 251 19.98 25.81 3.38
N SER A 252 21.04 25.15 2.92
CA SER A 252 21.79 25.54 1.72
C SER A 252 22.39 24.34 0.99
N GLY A 253 22.57 24.47 -0.32
CA GLY A 253 23.14 23.43 -1.17
C GLY A 253 23.45 23.95 -2.57
N ASN A 254 24.32 23.22 -3.28
CA ASN A 254 24.64 23.50 -4.69
C ASN A 254 23.91 22.51 -5.63
N CYS A 255 24.06 21.19 -5.39
CA CYS A 255 23.21 20.18 -6.04
C CYS A 255 21.83 20.07 -5.37
N HIS A 256 21.80 20.20 -4.05
CA HIS A 256 20.62 20.00 -3.21
C HIS A 256 19.87 21.34 -3.06
N SER A 257 18.53 21.28 -2.99
CA SER A 257 17.71 22.44 -2.65
C SER A 257 18.02 22.91 -1.23
N GLY A 258 18.00 24.23 -1.00
CA GLY A 258 18.15 24.85 0.33
C GLY A 258 16.79 25.20 0.93
N GLY A 259 16.77 26.07 1.95
CA GLY A 259 15.54 26.56 2.60
C GLY A 259 15.26 25.96 3.98
N GLY A 260 15.65 24.69 4.20
CA GLY A 260 15.30 23.92 5.39
C GLY A 260 13.96 23.20 5.23
N LEU A 261 13.49 22.44 6.23
CA LEU A 261 12.26 21.63 6.10
C LEU A 261 11.01 22.51 6.12
N ASP A 262 10.56 22.99 4.97
CA ASP A 262 9.49 23.97 4.84
C ASP A 262 8.46 23.66 3.74
N ASP A 263 8.57 22.53 3.05
CA ASP A 263 7.64 22.07 2.02
C ASP A 263 7.22 20.60 2.22
N ARG A 264 5.97 20.27 1.86
CA ARG A 264 5.47 18.89 1.73
C ARG A 264 5.30 18.60 0.24
N PHE A 265 6.28 17.94 -0.36
CA PHE A 265 6.24 17.57 -1.78
C PHE A 265 6.08 16.08 -2.03
N ASP A 266 6.45 15.24 -1.07
CA ASP A 266 6.39 13.79 -1.20
C ASP A 266 5.09 13.29 -0.60
N HIS A 267 4.26 12.62 -1.41
CA HIS A 267 2.93 12.17 -1.01
C HIS A 267 2.76 10.67 -1.19
N ILE A 268 1.93 10.08 -0.33
CA ILE A 268 1.28 8.78 -0.54
C ILE A 268 -0.21 9.06 -0.41
N LEU A 269 -0.92 9.08 -1.53
CA LEU A 269 -2.37 9.17 -1.56
C LEU A 269 -2.95 7.80 -1.89
N CYS A 270 -4.18 7.50 -1.46
CA CYS A 270 -4.81 6.21 -1.73
C CYS A 270 -6.27 6.38 -2.18
N SER A 271 -6.86 5.35 -2.77
CA SER A 271 -8.30 5.33 -3.06
C SER A 271 -9.15 5.27 -1.78
N GLU A 272 -10.42 5.65 -1.89
CA GLU A 272 -11.42 5.55 -0.82
C GLU A 272 -11.54 4.12 -0.27
N ALA A 273 -11.52 3.10 -1.15
CA ALA A 273 -11.57 1.69 -0.78
C ALA A 273 -10.48 1.27 0.22
N VAL A 274 -9.29 1.87 0.16
CA VAL A 274 -8.18 1.59 1.09
C VAL A 274 -8.44 2.23 2.47
N ILE A 275 -9.12 3.39 2.51
CA ILE A 275 -9.48 4.05 3.77
C ILE A 275 -10.62 3.30 4.46
N GLU A 276 -11.58 2.80 3.67
CA GLU A 276 -12.76 2.08 4.16
C GLU A 276 -12.47 0.60 4.49
N GLY A 277 -11.48 0.01 3.81
CA GLY A 277 -11.08 -1.39 4.00
C GLY A 277 -11.93 -2.38 3.23
N ASP A 278 -12.58 -1.95 2.14
CA ASP A 278 -13.61 -2.72 1.45
C ASP A 278 -13.05 -3.88 0.59
N GLU A 279 -11.76 -3.85 0.26
CA GLU A 279 -11.14 -4.76 -0.73
C GLU A 279 -9.87 -5.46 -0.21
N GLN A 280 -9.96 -6.09 0.97
CA GLN A 280 -8.90 -6.88 1.62
C GLN A 280 -7.63 -6.08 1.98
N ILE A 281 -7.59 -4.78 1.68
CA ILE A 281 -6.46 -3.90 1.94
C ILE A 281 -7.00 -2.68 2.65
N THR A 282 -6.46 -2.40 3.82
CA THR A 282 -6.84 -1.22 4.61
C THR A 282 -5.60 -0.44 5.00
N TYR A 283 -5.67 0.89 4.96
CA TYR A 283 -4.64 1.75 5.55
C TYR A 283 -4.50 1.47 7.05
N ALA A 284 -3.27 1.23 7.53
CA ALA A 284 -2.99 1.10 8.95
C ALA A 284 -2.96 2.50 9.61
N PRO A 285 -3.91 2.86 10.49
CA PRO A 285 -4.01 4.23 10.99
C PRO A 285 -2.76 4.70 11.73
N ASN A 286 -2.37 5.96 11.51
CA ASN A 286 -1.18 6.61 12.07
C ASN A 286 0.16 6.05 11.60
N SER A 287 0.18 5.26 10.52
CA SER A 287 1.44 4.78 9.91
C SER A 287 2.03 5.74 8.87
N TYR A 288 1.29 6.77 8.45
CA TYR A 288 1.78 7.78 7.53
C TYR A 288 2.68 8.79 8.25
N PHE A 289 3.95 8.90 7.85
CA PHE A 289 4.85 9.97 8.30
C PHE A 289 6.10 10.12 7.41
N ALA A 290 6.73 11.30 7.47
CA ALA A 290 8.02 11.58 6.85
C ALA A 290 9.16 11.16 7.80
N VAL A 291 9.90 10.12 7.44
CA VAL A 291 10.94 9.54 8.32
C VAL A 291 12.09 10.53 8.50
N GLY A 292 12.48 10.77 9.75
CA GLY A 292 13.51 11.74 10.11
C GLY A 292 12.99 13.15 10.40
N ASN A 293 11.71 13.43 10.12
CA ASN A 293 11.07 14.68 10.52
C ASN A 293 10.47 14.54 11.92
N ASP A 294 10.99 15.31 12.88
CA ASP A 294 10.48 15.37 14.25
C ASP A 294 9.55 16.57 14.51
N GLY A 295 9.26 17.37 13.47
CA GLY A 295 8.46 18.59 13.52
C GLY A 295 9.19 19.82 14.08
N ASN A 296 10.46 19.72 14.49
CA ASN A 296 11.20 20.81 15.15
C ASN A 296 12.21 21.53 14.25
N HIS A 297 12.34 21.10 12.99
CA HIS A 297 13.36 21.59 12.06
C HIS A 297 12.79 22.47 10.93
N PHE A 298 11.64 23.13 11.16
CA PHE A 298 11.08 24.10 10.22
C PHE A 298 12.12 25.18 9.85
N ASN A 299 12.34 25.40 8.55
CA ASN A 299 13.38 26.31 8.00
C ASN A 299 14.81 26.03 8.52
N ASN A 300 15.08 24.81 9.00
CA ASN A 300 16.38 24.38 9.48
C ASN A 300 16.81 23.08 8.78
N ALA A 301 18.10 22.77 8.88
CA ALA A 301 18.61 21.47 8.46
C ALA A 301 18.13 20.38 9.42
N ILE A 302 17.85 19.17 8.94
CA ILE A 302 17.32 18.07 9.76
C ILE A 302 18.24 17.59 10.88
N ASN A 303 19.52 17.95 10.77
CA ASN A 303 20.59 17.65 11.72
C ASN A 303 21.03 18.89 12.53
N SER A 304 20.25 19.97 12.50
CA SER A 304 20.52 21.17 13.28
C SER A 304 20.07 20.98 14.73
N GLY A 305 21.02 20.80 15.65
CA GLY A 305 20.69 20.51 17.04
C GLY A 305 20.33 19.04 17.24
N ASN A 306 19.30 18.76 18.04
CA ASN A 306 18.90 17.40 18.38
C ASN A 306 17.72 16.94 17.54
N ASN A 307 17.85 15.79 16.90
CA ASN A 307 16.76 15.06 16.26
C ASN A 307 16.88 13.59 16.65
N TYR A 308 15.86 13.08 17.35
CA TYR A 308 15.82 11.72 17.88
C TYR A 308 14.74 10.85 17.21
N SER A 309 14.17 11.32 16.09
CA SER A 309 13.13 10.58 15.35
C SER A 309 13.67 9.27 14.74
N VAL A 310 14.97 9.20 14.49
CA VAL A 310 15.70 8.03 13.97
C VAL A 310 17.08 7.94 14.61
N SER A 311 17.79 6.83 14.40
CA SER A 311 19.19 6.71 14.85
C SER A 311 20.10 7.77 14.20
N SER A 312 21.19 8.15 14.86
CA SER A 312 22.11 9.17 14.35
C SER A 312 22.76 8.78 13.02
N ALA A 313 22.95 7.47 12.78
CA ALA A 313 23.46 6.95 11.52
C ALA A 313 22.45 7.18 10.39
N VAL A 314 21.16 6.88 10.65
CA VAL A 314 20.08 7.08 9.68
C VAL A 314 19.84 8.57 9.44
N LEU A 315 19.86 9.42 10.47
CA LEU A 315 19.73 10.86 10.28
C LEU A 315 20.85 11.44 9.40
N SER A 316 22.09 10.96 9.60
CA SER A 316 23.22 11.36 8.76
C SER A 316 23.06 10.87 7.32
N ALA A 317 22.53 9.65 7.13
CA ALA A 317 22.25 9.11 5.82
C ALA A 317 21.13 9.87 5.09
N LEU A 318 20.02 10.19 5.78
CA LEU A 318 18.94 11.03 5.27
C LEU A 318 19.46 12.39 4.81
N TYR A 319 20.24 13.05 5.67
CA TYR A 319 20.85 14.33 5.34
C TYR A 319 21.77 14.21 4.13
N ALA A 320 22.63 13.19 4.06
CA ALA A 320 23.63 13.07 3.00
C ALA A 320 23.09 12.56 1.66
N LEU A 321 22.00 11.79 1.65
CA LEU A 321 21.45 11.18 0.44
C LEU A 321 20.69 12.18 -0.42
N SER A 322 19.74 12.92 0.17
CA SER A 322 18.78 13.75 -0.57
C SER A 322 18.46 15.04 0.17
N ASP A 323 17.96 16.02 -0.56
CA ASP A 323 17.21 17.16 -0.02
C ASP A 323 15.78 16.78 0.39
N HIS A 324 15.31 15.58 0.06
CA HIS A 324 14.02 15.06 0.51
C HIS A 324 14.15 14.09 1.69
N LEU A 325 13.03 13.86 2.37
CA LEU A 325 12.83 12.78 3.33
C LEU A 325 11.91 11.70 2.73
N PRO A 326 12.13 10.42 3.05
CA PRO A 326 11.22 9.38 2.62
C PRO A 326 9.91 9.45 3.41
N VAL A 327 8.80 9.29 2.71
CA VAL A 327 7.46 9.18 3.30
C VAL A 327 7.03 7.73 3.26
N ILE A 328 6.47 7.24 4.36
CA ILE A 328 5.99 5.87 4.46
C ILE A 328 4.51 5.83 4.82
N LEU A 329 3.88 4.69 4.54
CA LEU A 329 2.53 4.33 4.97
C LEU A 329 2.47 2.80 5.03
N ASP A 330 1.80 2.26 6.06
CA ASP A 330 1.53 0.84 6.18
C ASP A 330 0.09 0.53 5.74
N ILE A 331 -0.06 -0.60 5.05
CA ILE A 331 -1.35 -1.20 4.71
C ILE A 331 -1.44 -2.57 5.38
N GLU A 332 -2.61 -2.87 5.92
CA GLU A 332 -2.95 -4.20 6.40
C GLU A 332 -3.64 -4.97 5.28
N ILE A 333 -3.12 -6.15 5.01
CA ILE A 333 -3.72 -7.10 4.07
C ILE A 333 -4.47 -8.15 4.89
N GLU A 334 -5.77 -8.25 4.64
CA GLU A 334 -6.61 -9.31 5.17
C GLU A 334 -6.17 -10.64 4.55
N GLY A 335 -5.57 -11.51 5.35
CA GLY A 335 -5.15 -12.83 4.90
C GLY A 335 -6.34 -13.71 4.53
N GLN A 336 -6.14 -14.69 3.64
CA GLN A 336 -7.22 -15.61 3.33
C GLN A 336 -7.66 -16.37 4.58
N HIS A 337 -8.94 -16.29 4.89
CA HIS A 337 -9.57 -17.28 5.73
C HIS A 337 -9.71 -18.59 4.96
N LEU A 338 -9.59 -19.73 5.65
CA LEU A 338 -9.95 -21.04 5.08
C LEU A 338 -11.45 -21.07 4.76
N ALA A 339 -11.83 -20.44 3.65
CA ALA A 339 -13.12 -20.65 3.03
C ALA A 339 -13.01 -22.00 2.32
N ILE A 340 -13.66 -23.02 2.88
CA ILE A 340 -13.93 -24.25 2.13
C ILE A 340 -14.74 -23.78 0.93
N ALA A 341 -14.20 -23.94 -0.28
CA ALA A 341 -14.90 -23.63 -1.53
C ALA A 341 -16.31 -24.23 -1.48
N SER A 342 -17.31 -23.42 -1.13
CA SER A 342 -18.68 -23.82 -1.31
C SER A 342 -18.91 -23.72 -2.81
N HIS A 343 -19.08 -24.87 -3.46
CA HIS A 343 -19.73 -24.89 -4.75
C HIS A 343 -21.13 -24.35 -4.54
N GLU A 344 -21.29 -23.04 -4.68
CA GLU A 344 -22.54 -22.33 -4.47
C GLU A 344 -23.55 -22.77 -5.54
N GLY A 345 -24.34 -23.79 -5.21
CA GLY A 345 -25.73 -23.77 -5.61
C GLY A 345 -26.40 -22.66 -4.80
N ASN A 346 -27.10 -21.74 -5.48
CA ASN A 346 -27.90 -20.68 -4.86
C ASN A 346 -28.94 -21.31 -3.91
N TRP A 347 -28.55 -21.50 -2.65
CA TRP A 347 -29.40 -22.08 -1.63
C TRP A 347 -29.61 -21.06 -0.51
N THR A 348 -30.70 -20.33 -0.63
CA THR A 348 -31.13 -19.34 0.35
C THR A 348 -31.79 -20.04 1.53
N LEU A 349 -31.07 -20.12 2.65
CA LEU A 349 -31.60 -20.67 3.90
C LEU A 349 -31.98 -19.52 4.84
N PRO A 350 -33.20 -19.52 5.41
CA PRO A 350 -33.55 -18.56 6.45
C PRO A 350 -32.70 -18.84 7.70
N ASN A 351 -32.20 -17.76 8.32
CA ASN A 351 -31.41 -17.84 9.55
C ASN A 351 -31.79 -16.66 10.48
N PRO A 352 -32.45 -16.89 11.62
CA PRO A 352 -32.78 -18.18 12.24
C PRO A 352 -33.74 -19.05 11.41
N MET A 353 -33.63 -20.36 11.54
CA MET A 353 -34.42 -21.37 10.83
C MET A 353 -35.83 -21.45 11.44
N PRO A 354 -36.89 -21.10 10.69
CA PRO A 354 -38.26 -21.23 11.18
C PRO A 354 -38.64 -22.68 11.46
N ILE A 355 -39.52 -22.89 12.44
CA ILE A 355 -40.13 -24.19 12.70
C ILE A 355 -40.92 -24.65 11.48
N GLY A 356 -40.74 -25.90 11.07
CA GLY A 356 -41.42 -26.49 9.91
C GLY A 356 -40.86 -26.07 8.55
N THR A 357 -39.65 -25.50 8.51
CA THR A 357 -38.99 -25.16 7.24
C THR A 357 -38.78 -26.43 6.41
N THR A 358 -39.37 -26.45 5.21
CA THR A 358 -39.15 -27.51 4.23
C THR A 358 -38.11 -27.05 3.22
N LEU A 359 -37.10 -27.88 3.00
CA LEU A 359 -36.07 -27.65 2.01
C LEU A 359 -36.24 -28.62 0.83
N THR A 360 -36.15 -28.07 -0.38
CA THR A 360 -36.01 -28.86 -1.60
C THR A 360 -34.52 -29.07 -1.89
N LEU A 361 -34.08 -30.32 -1.95
CA LEU A 361 -32.71 -30.70 -2.24
C LEU A 361 -32.56 -31.14 -3.71
N PRO A 362 -31.38 -30.90 -4.34
CA PRO A 362 -31.08 -31.46 -5.66
C PRO A 362 -31.18 -33.00 -5.67
N GLU A 363 -31.48 -33.60 -6.82
CA GLU A 363 -31.36 -35.04 -6.99
C GLU A 363 -29.93 -35.51 -6.69
N HIS A 364 -29.79 -36.72 -6.14
CA HIS A 364 -28.51 -37.31 -5.75
C HIS A 364 -27.69 -36.47 -4.74
N SER A 365 -28.37 -35.74 -3.86
CA SER A 365 -27.73 -34.99 -2.78
C SER A 365 -27.93 -35.63 -1.40
N ARG A 366 -27.07 -35.26 -0.45
CA ARG A 366 -27.19 -35.59 0.97
C ARG A 366 -27.08 -34.34 1.82
N LEU A 367 -27.98 -34.20 2.77
CA LEU A 367 -27.96 -33.12 3.74
C LEU A 367 -27.56 -33.69 5.11
N TYR A 368 -26.66 -32.98 5.79
CA TYR A 368 -26.27 -33.26 7.16
C TYR A 368 -26.50 -32.02 8.02
N ILE A 369 -26.95 -32.18 9.25
CA ILE A 369 -26.88 -31.13 10.27
C ILE A 369 -26.02 -31.67 11.40
N SER A 370 -25.03 -30.89 11.83
CA SER A 370 -24.13 -31.21 12.94
C SER A 370 -24.10 -30.08 13.95
N ASN A 371 -23.87 -30.39 15.22
CA ASN A 371 -23.58 -29.36 16.22
C ASN A 371 -22.12 -28.86 16.07
N LEU A 372 -21.74 -27.83 16.82
CA LEU A 372 -20.38 -27.27 16.78
C LEU A 372 -19.29 -28.23 17.30
N ALA A 373 -19.65 -29.32 17.98
CA ALA A 373 -18.71 -30.37 18.37
C ALA A 373 -18.49 -31.41 17.24
N GLY A 374 -19.12 -31.23 16.07
CA GLY A 374 -19.03 -32.14 14.93
C GLY A 374 -19.93 -33.37 15.05
N GLN A 375 -20.77 -33.47 16.10
CA GLN A 375 -21.75 -34.54 16.21
C GLN A 375 -22.88 -34.30 15.22
N ARG A 376 -23.10 -35.28 14.32
CA ARG A 376 -24.23 -35.28 13.39
C ARG A 376 -25.54 -35.50 14.15
N VAL A 377 -26.46 -34.55 14.00
CA VAL A 377 -27.79 -34.56 14.64
C VAL A 377 -28.92 -34.85 13.66
N PHE A 378 -28.67 -34.69 12.36
CA PHE A 378 -29.63 -35.02 11.30
C PHE A 378 -28.91 -35.40 10.00
N GLU A 379 -29.54 -36.29 9.23
CA GLU A 379 -29.10 -36.69 7.89
C GLU A 379 -30.29 -37.07 7.02
N THR A 380 -30.27 -36.67 5.75
CA THR A 380 -31.24 -37.13 4.76
C THR A 380 -30.65 -37.16 3.34
N SER A 381 -31.26 -37.95 2.47
CA SER A 381 -31.05 -37.92 1.02
C SER A 381 -32.36 -37.70 0.25
N ALA A 382 -33.43 -37.27 0.94
CA ALA A 382 -34.72 -36.98 0.33
C ALA A 382 -34.68 -35.64 -0.41
N THR A 383 -35.30 -35.55 -1.59
CA THR A 383 -35.37 -34.32 -2.39
C THR A 383 -36.30 -33.26 -1.80
N SER A 384 -37.17 -33.63 -0.86
CA SER A 384 -37.96 -32.69 -0.06
C SER A 384 -37.91 -33.15 1.39
N VAL A 385 -37.49 -32.26 2.29
CA VAL A 385 -37.28 -32.57 3.70
C VAL A 385 -37.76 -31.42 4.59
N GLU A 386 -38.61 -31.73 5.56
CA GLU A 386 -38.87 -30.83 6.68
C GLU A 386 -37.72 -30.93 7.69
N ILE A 387 -37.12 -29.79 8.01
CA ILE A 387 -35.99 -29.72 8.93
C ILE A 387 -36.47 -30.01 10.36
N PRO A 388 -35.81 -30.93 11.08
CA PRO A 388 -36.25 -31.30 12.42
C PRO A 388 -36.16 -30.11 13.37
N LEU A 389 -37.07 -30.06 14.35
CA LEU A 389 -36.98 -29.10 15.44
C LEU A 389 -35.77 -29.46 16.31
N LEU A 390 -34.72 -28.65 16.23
CA LEU A 390 -33.52 -28.80 17.05
C LEU A 390 -33.57 -27.86 18.26
N PRO A 391 -32.88 -28.20 19.38
CA PRO A 391 -32.72 -27.30 20.51
C PRO A 391 -32.09 -25.96 20.08
N LYS A 392 -32.45 -24.87 20.76
CA LYS A 392 -31.88 -23.53 20.49
C LYS A 392 -30.35 -23.57 20.50
N GLY A 393 -29.73 -23.08 19.44
CA GLY A 393 -28.28 -23.14 19.30
C GLY A 393 -27.78 -22.93 17.88
N THR A 394 -26.46 -23.02 17.71
CA THR A 394 -25.79 -22.92 16.41
C THR A 394 -25.45 -24.30 15.88
N TYR A 395 -25.80 -24.55 14.62
CA TYR A 395 -25.54 -25.80 13.91
C TYR A 395 -24.86 -25.53 12.56
N LEU A 396 -24.18 -26.55 12.05
CA LEU A 396 -23.61 -26.58 10.70
C LEU A 396 -24.47 -27.49 9.84
N LEU A 397 -25.06 -26.92 8.79
CA LEU A 397 -25.82 -27.64 7.79
C LEU A 397 -24.94 -27.80 6.54
N ARG A 398 -24.68 -29.05 6.15
CA ARG A 398 -23.83 -29.42 5.01
C ARG A 398 -24.65 -30.13 3.95
N LEU A 399 -24.71 -29.58 2.75
CA LEU A 399 -25.26 -30.22 1.57
C LEU A 399 -24.12 -30.79 0.73
N GLU A 400 -24.19 -32.07 0.41
CA GLU A 400 -23.26 -32.78 -0.46
C GLU A 400 -23.98 -33.18 -1.73
N THR A 401 -23.38 -32.91 -2.89
CA THR A 401 -23.89 -33.18 -4.23
C THR A 401 -22.80 -33.88 -5.04
N MET A 402 -23.12 -34.35 -6.25
CA MET A 402 -22.10 -34.89 -7.15
C MET A 402 -21.03 -33.87 -7.56
N ASN A 403 -21.33 -32.57 -7.47
CA ASN A 403 -20.44 -31.48 -7.85
C ASN A 403 -19.64 -30.90 -6.68
N GLY A 404 -19.73 -31.50 -5.48
CA GLY A 404 -19.06 -31.03 -4.27
C GLY A 404 -20.02 -30.77 -3.12
N HIS A 405 -19.56 -30.03 -2.10
CA HIS A 405 -20.34 -29.79 -0.89
C HIS A 405 -20.36 -28.31 -0.50
N THR A 406 -21.44 -27.90 0.17
CA THR A 406 -21.66 -26.55 0.69
C THR A 406 -22.05 -26.64 2.16
N THR A 407 -21.44 -25.83 3.01
CA THR A 407 -21.73 -25.77 4.45
C THR A 407 -22.24 -24.38 4.83
N ARG A 408 -23.30 -24.32 5.63
CA ARG A 408 -23.90 -23.09 6.14
C ARG A 408 -24.12 -23.19 7.65
N LYS A 409 -23.89 -22.09 8.35
CA LYS A 409 -24.25 -21.95 9.77
C LYS A 409 -25.73 -21.59 9.86
N ILE A 410 -26.48 -22.30 10.69
CA ILE A 410 -27.90 -22.03 10.96
C ILE A 410 -28.15 -21.92 12.47
N LEU A 411 -29.09 -21.06 12.85
CA LEU A 411 -29.56 -20.84 14.22
C LEU A 411 -30.98 -21.39 14.35
N PHE A 412 -31.26 -22.13 15.42
CA PHE A 412 -32.63 -22.51 15.84
C PHE A 412 -33.03 -21.76 17.11
#